data_AF-Q534N0-F1
#
_entry.id   AF-Q534N0-F1
#
_cell.length_a   1.000
_cell.length_b   1.000
_cell.length_c   1.000
_cell.angle_alpha   90.00
_cell.angle_beta   90.00
_cell.angle_gamma   90.00
#
_symmetry.space_group_name_H-M   'P 1'
#
loop_
_entity.id
_entity.type
_entity.pdbx_description
1 polymer ?
#
loop_
_entity_poly.entity_id
_entity_poly.type
_entity_poly.pdbx_seq_one_letter_code
_entity_poly.pdbx_strand_id
1 'polypeptide(L)' 'DAMHKKLKAENPHLTVQQISTRCSQLWHGLSPTEKKPWQAAAKSAKEEHLRVH' A
#
# COMPACT_ATOMS: atom_id res chain seq x y z
N ASP A 1 7.97 1.47 -5.47
CA ASP A 1 7.03 0.57 -6.20
C ASP A 1 7.42 -0.91 -6.21
N ALA A 2 7.73 -1.52 -5.06
CA ALA A 2 8.05 -2.96 -5.01
C ALA A 2 6.82 -3.85 -5.31
N MET A 3 5.65 -3.46 -4.82
CA MET A 3 4.40 -4.21 -4.99
C MET A 3 3.89 -4.19 -6.44
N HIS A 4 3.95 -3.02 -7.10
CA HIS A 4 3.57 -2.86 -8.50
C HIS A 4 4.48 -3.67 -9.45
N LYS A 5 5.80 -3.66 -9.21
CA LYS A 5 6.74 -4.49 -9.98
C LYS A 5 6.45 -5.97 -9.84
N LYS A 6 6.14 -6.44 -8.64
CA LYS A 6 5.82 -7.85 -8.37
C LYS A 6 4.51 -8.27 -9.07
N LEU A 7 3.46 -7.46 -8.95
CA LEU A 7 2.16 -7.72 -9.56
C LEU A 7 2.20 -7.65 -11.10
N LYS A 8 3.00 -6.74 -11.67
CA LYS A 8 3.20 -6.66 -13.12
C LYS A 8 4.06 -7.79 -13.67
N ALA A 9 4.98 -8.34 -12.85
CA ALA A 9 5.74 -9.54 -13.21
C ALA A 9 4.88 -10.82 -13.16
N GLU A 10 4.03 -10.96 -12.15
CA GLU A 10 3.10 -12.10 -12.02
C GLU A 10 1.92 -12.02 -12.98
N ASN A 11 1.50 -10.81 -13.36
CA ASN A 11 0.39 -10.56 -14.27
C ASN A 11 0.72 -9.40 -15.22
N PRO A 12 1.50 -9.65 -16.28
CA PRO A 12 1.90 -8.62 -17.24
C PRO A 12 0.72 -8.04 -18.04
N HIS A 13 -0.44 -8.69 -18.01
CA HIS A 13 -1.67 -8.28 -18.68
C HIS A 13 -2.49 -7.28 -17.86
N LEU A 14 -2.21 -7.15 -16.55
CA LEU A 14 -2.94 -6.22 -15.70
C LEU A 14 -2.41 -4.81 -15.90
N THR A 15 -3.34 -3.87 -16.10
CA THR A 15 -2.99 -2.45 -16.18
C THR A 15 -2.62 -1.93 -14.80
N VAL A 16 -1.83 -0.85 -14.77
CA VAL A 16 -1.47 -0.15 -13.53
C VAL A 16 -2.72 0.23 -12.74
N GLN A 17 -3.78 0.62 -13.44
CA GLN A 17 -5.07 0.96 -12.85
C GLN A 17 -5.72 -0.25 -12.17
N GLN A 18 -5.75 -1.42 -12.82
CA GLN A 18 -6.29 -2.64 -12.22
C GLN A 18 -5.47 -3.09 -11.00
N ILE A 19 -4.14 -2.97 -11.07
CA ILE A 19 -3.24 -3.23 -9.93
C ILE A 19 -3.57 -2.28 -8.79
N SER A 20 -3.74 -0.98 -9.07
CA SER A 20 -4.11 0.02 -8.07
C SER A 20 -5.47 -0.29 -7.43
N THR A 21 -6.48 -0.65 -8.24
CA THR A 21 -7.82 -1.02 -7.73
C THR A 21 -7.73 -2.26 -6.83
N ARG A 22 -6.98 -3.29 -7.22
CA ARG A 22 -6.78 -4.49 -6.41
C ARG A 22 -6.08 -4.19 -5.09
N CYS A 23 -5.04 -3.36 -5.10
CA CYS A 23 -4.37 -2.92 -3.88
C CYS A 23 -5.33 -2.19 -2.92
N SER A 24 -6.19 -1.32 -3.45
CA SER A 24 -7.21 -0.63 -2.65
C SER A 24 -8.24 -1.61 -2.07
N GLN A 25 -8.71 -2.57 -2.86
CA GLN A 25 -9.64 -3.61 -2.39
C GLN A 25 -9.03 -4.49 -1.30
N LEU A 26 -7.79 -4.96 -1.50
CA LEU A 26 -7.04 -5.70 -0.48
C LEU A 26 -6.92 -4.87 0.80
N TRP A 27 -6.51 -3.60 0.69
CA TRP A 27 -6.44 -2.71 1.84
C TRP A 27 -7.79 -2.59 2.55
N HIS A 28 -8.90 -2.51 1.82
CA HIS A 28 -10.22 -2.41 2.45
C HIS A 28 -10.61 -3.71 3.16
N GLY A 29 -10.28 -4.86 2.58
CA GLY A 29 -10.54 -6.19 3.14
C GLY A 29 -9.66 -6.60 4.33
N LEU A 30 -8.51 -5.96 4.55
CA LEU A 30 -7.64 -6.26 5.70
C LEU A 30 -8.32 -5.95 7.04
N SER A 31 -8.09 -6.80 8.03
CA SER A 31 -8.59 -6.61 9.39
C SER A 31 -7.88 -5.45 10.11
N PRO A 32 -8.47 -4.86 11.17
CA PRO A 32 -7.84 -3.78 11.93
C PRO A 32 -6.45 -4.14 12.49
N THR A 33 -6.25 -5.40 12.86
CA THR A 33 -4.98 -5.97 13.31
C THR A 33 -3.92 -6.03 12.20
N GLU A 34 -4.32 -6.37 10.98
CA GLU A 34 -3.42 -6.42 9.82
C GLU A 34 -3.09 -5.01 9.31
N LYS A 35 -4.03 -4.08 9.44
CA LYS A 35 -3.84 -2.65 9.14
C LYS A 35 -2.96 -1.92 10.16
N LYS A 36 -2.90 -2.41 11.39
CA LYS A 36 -2.18 -1.80 12.52
C LYS A 36 -0.71 -1.44 12.21
N PRO A 37 0.14 -2.35 11.69
CA PRO A 37 1.53 -2.01 11.35
C PRO A 37 1.63 -0.94 10.25
N TRP A 38 0.74 -0.97 9.25
CA TRP A 38 0.73 0.02 8.17
C TRP A 38 0.27 1.40 8.65
N GLN A 39 -0.74 1.45 9.52
CA GLN A 39 -1.20 2.70 10.14
C GLN A 39 -0.13 3.28 11.08
N ALA A 40 0.57 2.42 11.83
CA ALA A 40 1.68 2.84 12.68
C ALA A 40 2.83 3.41 11.84
N ALA A 41 3.21 2.74 10.75
CA ALA A 41 4.21 3.25 9.80
C ALA A 41 3.78 4.58 9.16
N ALA A 42 2.51 4.70 8.74
CA ALA A 42 1.97 5.95 8.18
C ALA A 42 1.98 7.09 9.21
N LYS A 43 1.63 6.80 10.47
CA LYS A 43 1.70 7.78 11.56
C LYS A 43 3.15 8.20 11.83
N SER A 44 4.08 7.25 11.87
CA SER A 44 5.51 7.52 12.06
C SER A 44 6.06 8.39 10.94
N ALA A 45 5.74 8.07 9.68
CA ALA A 45 6.15 8.87 8.53
C ALA A 45 5.57 10.28 8.54
N LYS A 46 4.30 10.42 9.00
CA LYS A 46 3.67 11.73 9.18
C LYS A 46 4.38 12.54 10.26
N GLU A 47 4.71 11.94 11.41
CA GLU A 47 5.43 12.62 12.49
C GLU A 47 6.87 12.99 12.10
N GLU A 48 7.55 12.14 11.35
CA GLU A 48 8.87 12.43 10.75
C GLU A 48 8.77 13.66 9.83
N HIS A 49 7.80 13.67 8.90
CA HIS A 49 7.60 14.80 7.99
C HIS A 49 7.23 16.10 8.72
N LEU A 50 6.48 16.02 9.83
CA LEU A 50 6.16 17.16 10.69
C LEU A 50 7.35 17.65 11.52
N ARG A 51 8.36 16.83 11.80
CA ARG A 51 9.58 17.25 12.50
C ARG A 51 10.60 17.93 11.60
N VAL A 52 10.57 17.60 10.31
CA VAL A 52 11.49 18.13 9.31
C VAL A 52 11.01 19.46 8.73
N HIS A 53 9.76 19.87 9.00
CA HIS A 53 9.15 21.12 8.56
C HIS A 53 8.84 22.04 9.74
#